data_AF-A0AAW0TNI0-F1
#
_entry.id   AF-A0AAW0TNI0-F1
#
_cell.length_a   1.000
_cell.length_b   1.000
_cell.length_c   1.000
_cell.angle_alpha   90.00
_cell.angle_beta   90.00
_cell.angle_gamma   90.00
#
_symmetry.space_group_name_H-M   'P 1'
#
loop_
_entity.id
_entity.type
_entity.pdbx_description
1 polymer ?
#
loop_
_entity_poly.entity_id
_entity_poly.type
_entity_poly.pdbx_seq_one_letter_code
_entity_poly.pdbx_strand_id
1 'polypeptide(L)'
;MDFSNRALEPPATTTPSLIRRLPTYDPRNTASDQILLHQLSPPLVGPQPLLTNDTMEDEEEAIYGFRRVKMFEMAPSDDPKLEERRQRAIYAKKNRDMKKREVGKLQHEASALRAANEQCQANLTHMYEVVEDQQRKIEQLEQYLSDTRQQLRDRDEQILNSQKKMSHLKAHLELIADGLDENNMSRRLLLSLLAQN
;
A
#
# COMPACT_ATOMS: atom_id res chain seq x y z
N MET A 1 -41.46 -42.97 2.25
CA MET A 1 -40.14 -43.55 2.59
C MET A 1 -39.13 -42.41 2.51
N ASP A 2 -39.23 -41.36 3.32
CA ASP A 2 -39.23 -41.24 4.79
C ASP A 2 -37.98 -41.77 5.49
N PHE A 3 -37.48 -40.92 6.39
CA PHE A 3 -36.38 -41.05 7.37
C PHE A 3 -34.96 -40.89 6.79
N SER A 4 -34.11 -39.94 7.19
CA SER A 4 -34.09 -39.15 8.42
C SER A 4 -33.28 -37.87 8.28
N ASN A 5 -33.82 -36.86 8.95
CA ASN A 5 -33.17 -35.68 9.50
C ASN A 5 -31.73 -35.94 9.95
N ARG A 6 -30.80 -35.10 9.46
CA ARG A 6 -29.63 -34.72 10.25
C ARG A 6 -29.44 -33.22 10.13
N ALA A 7 -30.18 -32.51 10.99
CA ALA A 7 -29.83 -31.17 11.41
C ALA A 7 -28.43 -31.24 12.03
N LEU A 8 -27.46 -30.63 11.35
CA LEU A 8 -26.20 -30.22 11.95
C LEU A 8 -26.33 -28.71 12.13
N GLU A 9 -26.63 -28.32 13.36
CA GLU A 9 -26.63 -26.93 13.78
C GLU A 9 -25.23 -26.31 13.57
N PRO A 10 -25.15 -25.04 13.14
CA PRO A 10 -23.89 -24.32 13.11
C PRO A 10 -23.47 -23.95 14.55
N PRO A 11 -22.23 -24.25 14.99
CA PRO A 11 -21.76 -23.69 16.25
C PRO A 11 -21.53 -22.18 16.07
N ALA A 12 -22.23 -21.45 16.95
CA ALA A 12 -22.02 -20.10 17.42
C ALA A 12 -20.88 -19.28 16.80
N THR A 13 -21.29 -18.21 16.13
CA THR A 13 -20.73 -16.85 16.19
C THR A 13 -19.61 -16.67 17.23
N THR A 14 -18.37 -16.53 16.76
CA THR A 14 -17.34 -15.74 17.43
C THR A 14 -16.50 -15.11 16.34
N THR A 15 -16.94 -13.95 15.86
CA THR A 15 -16.11 -13.00 15.14
C THR A 15 -15.06 -12.45 16.11
N PRO A 16 -13.75 -12.68 15.91
CA PRO A 16 -12.76 -11.83 16.53
C PRO A 16 -12.73 -10.54 15.71
N SER A 17 -13.32 -9.48 16.26
CA SER A 17 -13.09 -8.10 15.81
C SER A 17 -11.62 -7.74 16.06
N LEU A 18 -10.74 -8.16 15.16
CA LEU A 18 -9.39 -7.62 15.05
C LEU A 18 -9.41 -6.52 13.99
N ILE A 19 -10.13 -5.43 14.31
CA ILE A 19 -9.77 -4.11 13.79
C ILE A 19 -8.45 -3.76 14.49
N ARG A 20 -7.36 -4.28 13.95
CA ARG A 20 -6.03 -3.74 14.23
C ARG A 20 -6.04 -2.39 13.53
N ARG A 21 -6.33 -1.33 14.27
CA ARG A 21 -6.26 0.06 13.80
C ARG A 21 -4.93 0.21 13.04
N LEU A 22 -5.01 0.36 11.72
CA LEU A 22 -3.91 0.90 10.94
C LEU A 22 -3.64 2.31 11.50
N PRO A 23 -2.37 2.70 11.71
CA PRO A 23 -2.08 4.06 12.13
C PRO A 23 -2.57 5.00 11.03
N THR A 24 -3.56 5.82 11.35
CA THR A 24 -3.96 6.97 10.53
C THR A 24 -2.80 7.94 10.51
N TYR A 25 -2.16 8.08 9.34
CA TYR A 25 -1.17 9.11 9.09
C TYR A 25 -1.87 10.48 9.10
N ASP A 26 -1.63 11.27 10.15
CA ASP A 26 -2.10 12.66 10.26
C ASP A 26 -0.97 13.61 9.81
N PRO A 27 -1.09 14.29 8.66
CA PRO A 27 -0.03 15.15 8.13
C PRO A 27 0.15 16.46 8.91
N ARG A 28 -0.61 16.72 9.99
CA ARG A 28 -0.55 17.99 10.75
C ARG A 28 0.20 17.91 12.08
N ASN A 29 0.76 16.75 12.45
CA ASN A 29 1.53 16.60 13.69
C ASN A 29 3.02 16.27 13.43
N THR A 30 3.67 17.04 12.57
CA THR A 30 5.09 16.85 12.21
C THR A 30 6.09 17.48 13.18
N ALA A 31 5.64 17.97 14.34
CA ALA A 31 6.48 18.69 15.30
C ALA A 31 6.82 17.91 16.59
N SER A 32 6.30 16.70 16.80
CA SER A 32 6.61 15.91 18.02
C SER A 32 7.03 14.46 17.81
N ASP A 33 6.90 13.92 16.59
CA ASP A 33 7.38 12.56 16.28
C ASP A 33 8.78 12.52 15.64
N GLN A 34 9.44 13.68 15.46
CA GLN A 34 10.84 13.74 15.03
C GLN A 34 11.87 13.39 16.12
N ILE A 35 11.44 13.03 17.34
CA ILE A 35 12.36 12.78 18.45
C ILE A 35 12.60 11.28 18.72
N LEU A 36 11.90 10.35 18.05
CA LEU A 36 11.95 8.93 18.42
C LEU A 36 12.25 7.92 17.29
N LEU A 37 12.97 8.35 16.25
CA LEU A 37 13.62 7.44 15.27
C LEU A 37 15.11 7.78 15.05
N HIS A 38 15.74 8.40 16.04
CA HIS A 38 17.19 8.60 16.12
C HIS A 38 17.73 7.95 17.40
N GLN A 39 17.48 6.65 17.62
CA GLN A 39 18.15 5.94 18.72
C GLN A 39 18.09 4.42 18.68
N LEU A 40 18.36 3.79 17.53
CA LEU A 40 18.80 2.39 17.51
C LEU A 40 19.87 2.18 16.44
N SER A 41 21.04 2.75 16.68
CA SER A 41 22.30 2.26 16.12
C SER A 41 23.33 2.30 17.25
N PRO A 42 23.87 1.16 17.69
CA PRO A 42 24.94 1.18 18.67
C PRO A 42 26.18 1.85 18.03
N PRO A 43 26.95 2.67 18.77
CA PRO A 43 28.25 3.10 18.29
C PRO A 43 29.15 1.87 18.36
N LEU A 44 29.51 1.30 17.20
CA LEU A 44 30.65 0.39 17.14
C LEU A 44 31.91 1.22 17.40
N VAL A 45 32.25 1.33 18.69
CA VAL A 45 33.62 1.58 19.14
C VAL A 45 34.40 0.31 18.81
N GLY A 46 34.80 0.19 17.55
CA GLY A 46 35.91 -0.64 17.08
C GLY A 46 37.01 0.31 16.62
N PRO A 47 38.30 -0.06 16.74
CA PRO A 47 39.39 0.89 16.62
C PRO A 47 39.33 1.58 15.27
N GLN A 48 39.53 2.91 15.26
CA GLN A 48 39.82 3.63 14.04
C GLN A 48 40.91 2.86 13.26
N PRO A 49 40.73 2.55 11.97
CA PRO A 49 41.88 2.66 11.11
C PRO A 49 42.14 4.16 11.00
N LEU A 50 43.08 4.61 11.83
CA LEU A 50 43.99 5.65 11.44
C LEU A 50 44.27 5.43 9.95
N LEU A 51 43.77 6.31 9.07
CA LEU A 51 44.32 6.47 7.72
C LEU A 51 45.68 7.16 7.89
N THR A 52 46.57 6.50 8.62
CA THR A 52 47.99 6.70 8.48
C THR A 52 48.42 5.80 7.35
N ASN A 53 48.91 6.45 6.29
CA ASN A 53 49.80 5.90 5.28
C ASN A 53 49.02 5.06 4.24
N ASP A 54 48.92 5.40 2.96
CA ASP A 54 49.98 5.85 2.03
C ASP A 54 51.40 5.42 2.45
N THR A 55 51.51 4.25 3.08
CA THR A 55 52.60 3.33 2.87
C THR A 55 52.13 2.62 1.60
N MET A 56 52.59 2.95 0.40
CA MET A 56 53.98 2.69 -0.02
C MET A 56 54.54 1.50 0.79
N GLU A 57 53.75 0.42 0.90
CA GLU A 57 54.27 -0.87 1.32
C GLU A 57 55.22 -1.27 0.21
N ASP A 58 56.51 -1.10 0.51
CA ASP A 58 57.64 -1.49 -0.31
C ASP A 58 57.30 -2.82 -1.00
N GLU A 59 57.04 -2.74 -2.31
CA GLU A 59 57.16 -3.91 -3.16
C GLU A 59 58.58 -4.39 -2.89
N GLU A 60 58.75 -5.53 -2.18
CA GLU A 60 60.08 -6.06 -1.91
C GLU A 60 60.68 -6.35 -3.30
N GLU A 61 61.53 -5.45 -3.78
CA GLU A 61 61.99 -5.42 -5.16
C GLU A 61 63.32 -6.17 -5.22
N ALA A 62 63.38 -7.28 -5.97
CA ALA A 62 64.66 -7.89 -6.31
C ALA A 62 65.26 -7.15 -7.51
N ILE A 63 66.45 -6.57 -7.33
CA ILE A 63 67.17 -5.89 -8.40
C ILE A 63 67.86 -6.95 -9.27
N TYR A 64 67.24 -7.30 -10.40
CA TYR A 64 67.85 -8.12 -11.44
C TYR A 64 68.04 -7.24 -12.68
N GLY A 65 69.21 -6.60 -12.82
CA GLY A 65 69.62 -5.82 -13.99
C GLY A 65 68.64 -4.72 -14.44
N PHE A 66 68.83 -3.48 -13.99
CA PHE A 66 68.14 -2.24 -14.44
C PHE A 66 66.58 -2.23 -14.47
N ARG A 67 65.90 -3.34 -14.18
CA ARG A 67 64.45 -3.42 -14.00
C ARG A 67 64.13 -4.00 -12.64
N ARG A 68 63.19 -3.33 -11.97
CA ARG A 68 62.62 -3.79 -10.70
C ARG A 68 61.55 -4.83 -11.04
N VAL A 69 61.78 -6.07 -10.64
CA VAL A 69 60.84 -7.18 -10.89
C VAL A 69 60.13 -7.49 -9.58
N LYS A 70 58.80 -7.56 -9.64
CA LYS A 70 57.98 -7.86 -8.46
C LYS A 70 58.20 -9.32 -8.06
N MET A 71 58.37 -9.58 -6.76
CA MET A 71 58.68 -10.93 -6.25
C MET A 71 57.67 -11.98 -6.67
N PHE A 72 56.40 -11.63 -6.83
CA PHE A 72 55.37 -12.58 -7.27
C PHE A 72 55.43 -12.96 -8.77
N GLU A 73 56.27 -12.28 -9.57
CA GLU A 73 56.49 -12.54 -11.00
C GLU A 73 57.81 -13.26 -11.28
N MET A 74 58.66 -13.41 -10.25
CA MET A 74 59.93 -14.11 -10.37
C MET A 74 59.73 -15.61 -10.59
N ALA A 75 60.66 -16.21 -11.34
CA ALA A 75 60.76 -17.65 -11.46
C ALA A 75 61.15 -18.27 -10.10
N PRO A 76 60.82 -19.56 -9.87
CA PRO A 76 61.30 -20.29 -8.69
C PRO A 76 62.83 -20.19 -8.54
N SER A 77 63.29 -20.00 -7.32
CA SER A 77 64.72 -19.83 -6.99
C SER A 77 65.25 -21.04 -6.22
N ASP A 78 66.53 -21.38 -6.45
CA ASP A 78 67.23 -22.43 -5.70
C ASP A 78 67.63 -21.96 -4.28
N ASP A 79 67.74 -20.65 -4.05
CA ASP A 79 67.93 -20.08 -2.70
C ASP A 79 66.64 -20.22 -1.87
N PRO A 80 66.64 -21.01 -0.78
CA PRO A 80 65.46 -21.25 0.04
C PRO A 80 64.83 -19.98 0.62
N LYS A 81 65.65 -18.99 1.01
CA LYS A 81 65.15 -17.75 1.62
C LYS A 81 64.46 -16.86 0.59
N LEU A 82 65.01 -16.80 -0.61
CA LEU A 82 64.43 -16.03 -1.71
C LEU A 82 63.13 -16.68 -2.19
N GLU A 83 63.09 -18.01 -2.30
CA GLU A 83 61.89 -18.75 -2.68
C GLU A 83 60.76 -18.60 -1.65
N GLU A 84 61.06 -18.59 -0.35
CA GLU A 84 60.06 -18.33 0.70
C GLU A 84 59.43 -16.93 0.54
N ARG A 85 60.24 -15.89 0.31
CA ARG A 85 59.74 -14.53 0.08
C ARG A 85 58.89 -14.45 -1.20
N ARG A 86 59.32 -15.11 -2.27
CA ARG A 86 58.59 -15.22 -3.54
C ARG A 86 57.19 -15.83 -3.31
N GLN A 87 57.11 -16.94 -2.58
CA GLN A 87 55.84 -17.59 -2.26
C GLN A 87 54.93 -16.70 -1.41
N ARG A 88 55.47 -16.04 -0.38
CA ARG A 88 54.71 -15.08 0.44
C ARG A 88 54.13 -13.95 -0.42
N ALA A 89 54.91 -13.39 -1.34
CA ALA A 89 54.45 -12.36 -2.27
C ALA A 89 53.33 -12.86 -3.20
N ILE A 90 53.43 -14.10 -3.71
CA ILE A 90 52.37 -14.73 -4.51
C ILE A 90 51.07 -14.88 -3.70
N TYR A 91 51.15 -15.35 -2.46
CA TYR A 91 49.97 -15.48 -1.59
C TYR A 91 49.35 -14.13 -1.27
N ALA A 92 50.16 -13.11 -0.96
CA ALA A 92 49.69 -11.76 -0.70
C ALA A 92 48.94 -11.18 -1.91
N LYS A 93 49.50 -11.33 -3.13
CA LYS A 93 48.84 -10.91 -4.36
C LYS A 93 47.50 -11.63 -4.56
N LYS A 94 47.49 -12.96 -4.45
CA LYS A 94 46.26 -13.77 -4.60
C LYS A 94 45.18 -13.31 -3.60
N ASN A 95 45.56 -13.03 -2.36
CA ASN A 95 44.64 -12.54 -1.34
C ASN A 95 44.08 -11.15 -1.70
N ARG A 96 44.94 -10.23 -2.14
CA ARG A 96 44.54 -8.89 -2.60
C ARG A 96 43.57 -8.97 -3.79
N ASP A 97 43.86 -9.81 -4.77
CA ASP A 97 43.02 -9.99 -5.96
C ASP A 97 41.66 -10.59 -5.60
N MET A 98 41.63 -11.56 -4.68
CA MET A 98 40.39 -12.14 -4.14
C MET A 98 39.54 -11.09 -3.42
N LYS A 99 40.13 -10.33 -2.49
CA LYS A 99 39.44 -9.26 -1.77
C LYS A 99 38.93 -8.18 -2.71
N LYS A 100 39.73 -7.78 -3.70
CA LYS A 100 39.31 -6.79 -4.71
C LYS A 100 38.08 -7.27 -5.49
N ARG A 101 38.07 -8.56 -5.88
CA ARG A 101 36.91 -9.15 -6.56
C ARG A 101 35.68 -9.20 -5.66
N GLU A 102 35.85 -9.59 -4.40
CA GLU A 102 34.77 -9.66 -3.42
C GLU A 102 34.16 -8.28 -3.15
N VAL A 103 34.99 -7.26 -2.94
CA VAL A 103 34.54 -5.87 -2.78
C VAL A 103 33.77 -5.42 -4.02
N GLY A 104 34.26 -5.72 -5.23
CA GLY A 104 33.53 -5.39 -6.47
C GLY A 104 32.15 -6.06 -6.55
N LYS A 105 32.04 -7.33 -6.14
CA LYS A 105 30.75 -8.04 -6.08
C LYS A 105 29.79 -7.39 -5.07
N LEU A 106 30.27 -7.12 -3.86
CA LEU A 106 29.47 -6.50 -2.80
C LEU A 106 29.02 -5.09 -3.19
N GLN A 107 29.87 -4.31 -3.86
CA GLN A 107 29.49 -2.98 -4.37
C GLN A 107 28.40 -3.08 -5.43
N HIS A 108 28.49 -4.06 -6.32
CA HIS A 108 27.47 -4.29 -7.34
C HIS A 108 26.14 -4.69 -6.71
N GLU A 109 26.16 -5.64 -5.77
CA GLU A 109 24.97 -6.08 -5.03
C GLU A 109 24.35 -4.94 -4.22
N ALA A 110 25.16 -4.15 -3.51
CA ALA A 110 24.68 -2.98 -2.78
C ALA A 110 24.01 -1.96 -3.71
N SER A 111 24.54 -1.77 -4.92
CA SER A 111 23.96 -0.87 -5.92
C SER A 111 22.63 -1.41 -6.46
N ALA A 112 22.57 -2.72 -6.74
CA ALA A 112 21.33 -3.38 -7.17
C ALA A 112 20.24 -3.31 -6.09
N LEU A 113 20.59 -3.54 -4.82
CA LEU A 113 19.66 -3.44 -3.70
C LEU A 113 19.16 -2.01 -3.49
N ARG A 114 20.01 -0.98 -3.66
CA ARG A 114 19.56 0.42 -3.61
C ARG A 114 18.55 0.72 -4.72
N ALA A 115 18.86 0.34 -5.95
CA ALA A 115 17.93 0.54 -7.08
C ALA A 115 16.59 -0.18 -6.87
N ALA A 116 16.63 -1.42 -6.37
CA ALA A 116 15.42 -2.17 -6.05
C ALA A 116 14.60 -1.51 -4.92
N ASN A 117 15.27 -0.95 -3.92
CA ASN A 117 14.62 -0.23 -2.83
C ASN A 117 13.96 1.07 -3.33
N GLU A 118 14.67 1.86 -4.14
CA GLU A 118 14.13 3.07 -4.78
C GLU A 118 12.88 2.75 -5.62
N GLN A 119 12.93 1.67 -6.40
CA GLN A 119 11.78 1.20 -7.17
C GLN A 119 10.62 0.76 -6.26
N CYS A 120 10.90 0.04 -5.19
CA CYS A 120 9.90 -0.38 -4.21
C CYS A 120 9.23 0.85 -3.55
N GLN A 121 10.02 1.85 -3.17
CA GLN A 121 9.52 3.09 -2.59
C GLN A 121 8.64 3.87 -3.59
N ALA A 122 9.05 3.95 -4.86
CA ALA A 122 8.24 4.56 -5.91
C ALA A 122 6.90 3.83 -6.09
N ASN A 123 6.91 2.49 -6.10
CA ASN A 123 5.70 1.68 -6.19
C ASN A 123 4.79 1.88 -4.98
N LEU A 124 5.35 1.97 -3.76
CA LEU A 124 4.59 2.24 -2.56
C LEU A 124 3.90 3.61 -2.61
N THR A 125 4.64 4.66 -2.99
CA THR A 125 4.07 6.00 -3.17
C THR A 125 2.91 5.97 -4.17
N HIS A 126 3.10 5.33 -5.33
CA HIS A 126 2.04 5.20 -6.32
C HIS A 126 0.82 4.44 -5.78
N MET A 127 1.03 3.37 -5.00
CA MET A 127 -0.08 2.64 -4.38
C MET A 127 -0.84 3.52 -3.37
N TYR A 128 -0.15 4.35 -2.59
CA TYR A 128 -0.81 5.30 -1.69
C TYR A 128 -1.68 6.30 -2.45
N GLU A 129 -1.17 6.88 -3.55
CA GLU A 129 -1.95 7.78 -4.42
C GLU A 129 -3.22 7.10 -4.95
N VAL A 130 -3.10 5.87 -5.43
CA VAL A 130 -4.24 5.08 -5.93
C VAL A 130 -5.28 4.82 -4.82
N VAL A 131 -4.82 4.50 -3.62
CA VAL A 131 -5.71 4.29 -2.46
C VAL A 131 -6.44 5.58 -2.09
N GLU A 132 -5.74 6.72 -2.06
CA GLU A 132 -6.36 8.02 -1.79
C GLU A 132 -7.39 8.43 -2.86
N ASP A 133 -7.09 8.16 -4.13
CA ASP A 133 -8.03 8.38 -5.24
C ASP A 133 -9.29 7.50 -5.10
N GLN A 134 -9.10 6.22 -4.77
CA GLN A 134 -10.22 5.30 -4.56
C GLN A 134 -11.06 5.71 -3.35
N GLN A 135 -10.44 6.14 -2.26
CA GLN A 135 -11.12 6.62 -1.07
C GLN A 135 -11.98 7.85 -1.39
N ARG A 136 -11.42 8.83 -2.11
CA ARG A 136 -12.18 10.01 -2.58
C ARG A 136 -13.38 9.62 -3.45
N LYS A 137 -13.21 8.61 -4.32
CA LYS A 137 -14.30 8.13 -5.17
C LYS A 137 -15.40 7.44 -4.36
N ILE A 138 -15.04 6.68 -3.32
CA ILE A 138 -16.01 6.07 -2.40
C ILE A 138 -16.84 7.16 -1.72
N GLU A 139 -16.19 8.18 -1.16
CA GLU A 139 -16.86 9.30 -0.48
C GLU A 139 -17.84 10.04 -1.42
N GLN A 140 -17.44 10.26 -2.67
CA GLN A 140 -18.33 10.85 -3.68
C GLN A 140 -19.55 9.98 -3.97
N LEU A 141 -19.36 8.66 -4.11
CA LEU A 141 -20.46 7.72 -4.35
C LEU A 141 -21.40 7.63 -3.15
N GLU A 142 -20.87 7.64 -1.93
CA GLU A 142 -21.68 7.66 -0.71
C GLU A 142 -22.53 8.93 -0.63
N GLN A 143 -21.96 10.08 -0.99
CA GLN A 143 -22.70 11.34 -1.07
C GLN A 143 -23.82 11.27 -2.11
N TYR A 144 -23.52 10.80 -3.32
CA TYR A 144 -24.54 10.65 -4.37
C TYR A 144 -25.67 9.69 -3.97
N LEU A 145 -25.36 8.60 -3.27
CA LEU A 145 -26.37 7.69 -2.74
C LEU A 145 -27.23 8.36 -1.66
N SER A 146 -26.62 9.16 -0.78
CA SER A 146 -27.35 9.93 0.23
C SER A 146 -28.32 10.92 -0.41
N ASP A 147 -27.85 11.69 -1.38
CA ASP A 147 -28.65 12.68 -2.11
C ASP A 147 -29.80 12.02 -2.87
N THR A 148 -29.52 10.91 -3.56
CA THR A 148 -30.53 10.15 -4.29
C THR A 148 -31.60 9.60 -3.34
N ARG A 149 -31.20 9.08 -2.17
CA ARG A 149 -32.15 8.61 -1.15
C ARG A 149 -33.01 9.74 -0.61
N GLN A 150 -32.45 10.94 -0.42
CA GLN A 150 -33.24 12.10 -0.01
C GLN A 150 -34.25 12.49 -1.09
N GLN A 151 -33.82 12.56 -2.35
CA GLN A 151 -34.71 12.88 -3.46
C GLN A 151 -35.86 11.87 -3.58
N LEU A 152 -35.59 10.58 -3.38
CA LEU A 152 -36.65 9.56 -3.38
C LEU A 152 -37.66 9.80 -2.26
N ARG A 153 -37.20 10.09 -1.04
CA ARG A 153 -38.10 10.42 0.09
C ARG A 153 -38.99 11.63 -0.23
N ASP A 154 -38.40 12.68 -0.79
CA ASP A 154 -39.14 13.90 -1.14
C ASP A 154 -40.20 13.62 -2.21
N ARG A 155 -39.90 12.72 -3.17
CA ARG A 155 -40.85 12.32 -4.21
C ARG A 155 -41.96 11.45 -3.66
N ASP A 156 -41.66 10.51 -2.78
CA ASP A 156 -42.67 9.70 -2.11
C ASP A 156 -43.64 10.58 -1.29
N GLU A 157 -43.13 11.59 -0.60
CA GLU A 157 -43.96 12.54 0.13
C GLU A 157 -44.86 13.36 -0.81
N GLN A 158 -44.34 13.81 -1.95
CA GLN A 158 -45.13 14.50 -2.97
C GLN A 158 -46.24 13.63 -3.54
N ILE A 159 -45.97 12.35 -3.80
CA ILE A 159 -46.95 11.37 -4.28
C ILE A 159 -48.04 11.18 -3.22
N LEU A 160 -47.67 10.94 -1.96
CA LEU A 160 -48.62 10.78 -0.87
C LEU A 160 -49.50 12.02 -0.68
N ASN A 161 -48.93 13.22 -0.77
CA ASN A 161 -49.69 14.46 -0.69
C ASN A 161 -50.69 14.60 -1.86
N SER A 162 -50.25 14.26 -3.07
CA SER A 162 -51.10 14.30 -4.27
C SER A 162 -52.25 13.29 -4.16
N GLN A 163 -51.97 12.08 -3.67
CA GLN A 163 -52.99 11.06 -3.38
C GLN A 163 -54.00 11.55 -2.35
N LYS A 164 -53.56 12.16 -1.24
CA LYS A 164 -54.47 12.75 -0.23
C LYS A 164 -55.38 13.81 -0.82
N LYS A 165 -54.83 14.74 -1.61
CA LYS A 165 -55.62 15.78 -2.30
C LYS A 165 -56.66 15.18 -3.25
N MET A 166 -56.27 14.15 -4.00
CA MET A 166 -57.17 13.44 -4.90
C MET A 166 -58.29 12.73 -4.15
N SER A 167 -58.00 12.06 -3.03
CA SER A 167 -59.01 11.45 -2.16
C SER A 167 -59.98 12.48 -1.58
N HIS A 168 -59.49 13.65 -1.14
CA HIS A 168 -60.36 14.74 -0.70
C HIS A 168 -61.29 15.24 -1.81
N LEU A 169 -60.75 15.45 -3.01
CA LEU A 169 -61.56 15.84 -4.17
C LEU A 169 -62.61 14.77 -4.48
N LYS A 170 -62.23 13.49 -4.44
CA LYS A 170 -63.14 12.37 -4.66
C LYS A 170 -64.31 12.39 -3.68
N ALA A 171 -64.01 12.54 -2.38
CA ALA A 171 -65.03 12.64 -1.33
C ALA A 171 -65.98 13.84 -1.55
N HIS A 172 -65.46 14.99 -1.99
CA HIS A 172 -66.31 16.14 -2.33
C HIS A 172 -67.23 15.86 -3.52
N LEU A 173 -66.72 15.20 -4.57
CA LEU A 173 -67.54 14.84 -5.72
C LEU A 173 -68.63 13.81 -5.37
N GLU A 174 -68.32 12.86 -4.48
CA GLU A 174 -69.30 11.90 -3.93
C GLU A 174 -70.43 12.63 -3.19
N LEU A 175 -70.09 13.55 -2.27
CA LEU A 175 -71.07 14.36 -1.55
C LEU A 175 -71.98 15.19 -2.49
N ILE A 176 -71.40 15.77 -3.55
CA ILE A 176 -72.18 16.51 -4.55
C ILE A 176 -73.10 15.57 -5.32
N ALA A 177 -72.60 14.40 -5.76
CA ALA A 177 -73.39 13.42 -6.49
C ALA A 177 -74.57 12.88 -5.67
N ASP A 178 -74.37 12.66 -4.37
CA ASP A 178 -75.41 12.21 -3.44
C ASP A 178 -76.53 13.24 -3.24
N GLY A 179 -76.20 14.54 -3.33
CA GLY A 179 -77.17 15.63 -3.25
C GLY A 179 -78.00 15.87 -4.52
N LEU A 180 -77.71 15.17 -5.62
CA LEU A 180 -78.41 15.32 -6.90
C LEU A 180 -79.44 14.19 -7.12
N ASP A 181 -80.54 14.49 -7.81
CA ASP A 181 -81.54 13.47 -8.17
C ASP A 181 -80.96 12.35 -9.05
N GLU A 182 -81.50 11.14 -8.93
CA GLU A 182 -81.04 9.96 -9.69
C GLU A 182 -81.15 10.11 -11.22
N ASN A 183 -82.08 10.94 -11.69
CA ASN A 183 -82.28 11.23 -13.10
C ASN A 183 -81.42 12.40 -13.62
N ASN A 184 -80.65 13.06 -12.74
CA ASN A 184 -79.82 14.19 -13.11
C ASN A 184 -78.60 13.75 -13.93
N MET A 185 -78.41 14.33 -15.13
CA MET A 185 -77.27 14.02 -15.99
C MET A 185 -75.92 14.33 -15.33
N SER A 186 -75.84 15.39 -14.53
CA SER A 186 -74.62 15.74 -13.79
C SER A 186 -74.24 14.67 -12.78
N ARG A 187 -75.22 14.01 -12.13
CA ARG A 187 -74.95 12.88 -11.24
C ARG A 187 -74.31 11.71 -11.98
N ARG A 188 -74.84 11.36 -13.16
CA ARG A 188 -74.29 10.27 -13.99
C ARG A 188 -72.87 10.56 -14.46
N LEU A 189 -72.58 11.79 -14.85
CA LEU A 189 -71.22 12.24 -15.22
C LEU A 189 -70.26 12.16 -14.03
N LEU A 190 -70.68 12.60 -12.84
CA LEU A 190 -69.86 12.51 -11.63
C LEU A 190 -69.55 11.06 -11.24
N LEU A 191 -70.54 10.17 -11.27
CA LEU A 191 -70.32 8.74 -11.00
C LEU A 191 -69.38 8.10 -12.03
N SER A 192 -69.48 8.49 -13.31
CA SER A 192 -68.54 8.05 -14.35
C SER A 192 -67.10 8.48 -14.05
N LEU A 193 -66.89 9.71 -13.58
CA LEU A 193 -65.55 10.20 -13.21
C LEU A 193 -65.01 9.49 -11.96
N LEU A 194 -65.87 9.21 -10.98
CA LEU A 194 -65.52 8.48 -9.75
C LEU A 194 -65.19 7.01 -10.02
N ALA A 195 -65.78 6.42 -11.07
CA ALA A 195 -65.55 5.06 -11.52
C ALA A 195 -64.29 4.89 -12.38
N GLN A 196 -63.71 5.98 -12.90
CA GLN A 196 -62.42 5.94 -13.59
C GLN A 196 -61.29 5.90 -12.54
N ASN A 197 -60.87 4.68 -12.19
CA ASN A 197 -59.51 4.38 -11.70
C ASN A 197 -59.01 3.14 -12.42
#